data_AF-A0A3P3TCV9-F1
#
_entry.id   AF-A0A3P3TCV9-F1
#
_cell.length_a   1.000
_cell.length_b   1.000
_cell.length_c   1.000
_cell.angle_alpha   90.00
_cell.angle_beta   90.00
_cell.angle_gamma   90.00
#
_symmetry.space_group_name_H-M   'P 1'
#
loop_
_entity.id
_entity.type
_entity.pdbx_description
1 polymer ?
#
loop_
_entity_poly.entity_id
_entity_poly.type
_entity_poly.pdbx_seq_one_letter_code
_entity_poly.pdbx_strand_id
1 'polypeptide(L)' 'MTRITYANYGDLEHIYSDMSKDDFVDHFWTIFGQPGVPRNTGGIQIISIGPATDERDTGGFSTGKVA' A
#
# COMPACT_ATOMS: atom_id res chain seq x y z
N MET A 1 -8.26 11.76 0.63
CA MET A 1 -7.48 10.59 1.06
C MET A 1 -7.55 9.41 0.09
N THR A 2 -6.44 9.17 -0.60
CA THR A 2 -6.13 8.02 -1.46
C THR A 2 -5.55 6.89 -0.62
N ARG A 3 -5.89 5.63 -0.94
CA ARG A 3 -5.41 4.40 -0.32
C ARG A 3 -4.64 3.55 -1.33
N ILE A 4 -3.48 3.05 -0.95
CA ILE A 4 -2.75 1.97 -1.66
C ILE A 4 -2.85 0.71 -0.81
N THR A 5 -3.36 -0.35 -1.41
CA THR A 5 -3.36 -1.71 -0.84
C THR A 5 -2.23 -2.49 -1.50
N TYR A 6 -1.36 -3.11 -0.71
CA TYR A 6 -0.20 -3.84 -1.23
C TYR A 6 0.07 -5.10 -0.42
N ALA A 7 0.66 -6.10 -1.06
CA ALA A 7 1.21 -7.27 -0.37
C ALA A 7 2.67 -7.02 0.00
N ASN A 8 3.08 -7.47 1.18
CA ASN A 8 4.46 -7.43 1.68
C ASN A 8 4.75 -8.72 2.44
N TYR A 9 5.70 -9.54 1.98
CA TYR A 9 5.98 -10.88 2.54
C TYR A 9 4.76 -11.81 2.67
N GLY A 10 3.72 -11.62 1.85
CA GLY A 10 2.48 -12.38 1.89
C GLY A 10 1.40 -11.82 2.83
N ASP A 11 1.70 -10.74 3.56
CA ASP A 11 0.73 -9.99 4.33
C ASP A 11 0.14 -8.84 3.51
N LEU A 12 -1.16 -8.58 3.69
CA LEU A 12 -1.87 -7.49 3.03
C LEU A 12 -1.82 -6.24 3.91
N GLU A 13 -1.27 -5.15 3.38
CA GLU A 13 -1.08 -3.87 4.06
C GLU A 13 -1.76 -2.72 3.31
N HIS A 14 -2.06 -1.64 4.04
CA HIS A 14 -2.67 -0.43 3.50
C HIS A 14 -1.88 0.81 3.93
N ILE A 15 -1.76 1.78 3.02
CA ILE A 15 -1.21 3.10 3.32
C ILE A 15 -2.13 4.18 2.73
N TYR A 16 -2.23 5.30 3.43
CA TYR A 16 -3.14 6.40 3.14
C TYR A 16 -2.39 7.71 2.97
N SER A 17 -2.85 8.55 2.04
CA SER A 17 -2.30 9.90 1.84
C SER A 17 -3.34 10.80 1.18
N ASP A 18 -3.24 12.11 1.40
CA ASP A 18 -4.06 13.10 0.67
C ASP A 18 -3.45 13.51 -0.68
N MET A 19 -2.34 12.89 -1.06
CA MET A 19 -1.74 13.02 -2.38
C MET A 19 -2.67 12.54 -3.50
N SER A 20 -2.46 13.11 -4.69
CA SER A 20 -3.05 12.58 -5.92
C SER A 20 -2.59 11.13 -6.14
N LYS A 21 -3.35 10.35 -6.91
CA LYS A 21 -3.05 8.93 -7.15
C LYS A 21 -1.62 8.73 -7.65
N ASP A 22 -1.20 9.51 -8.64
CA ASP A 22 0.08 9.31 -9.32
C ASP A 22 1.24 9.72 -8.41
N ASP A 23 1.14 10.88 -7.74
CA ASP A 23 2.14 11.34 -6.76
C ASP A 23 2.28 10.35 -5.60
N PHE A 24 1.17 9.73 -5.18
CA PHE A 24 1.18 8.80 -4.06
C PHE A 24 1.86 7.47 -4.42
N VAL A 25 1.66 6.99 -5.66
CA VAL A 25 2.34 5.78 -6.16
C VAL A 25 3.85 6.03 -6.28
N ASP A 26 4.24 7.18 -6.80
CA ASP A 26 5.65 7.55 -6.88
C ASP A 26 6.27 7.61 -5.48
N HIS A 27 5.58 8.28 -4.53
CA HIS A 27 6.03 8.35 -3.15
C HIS A 27 6.13 6.96 -2.50
N PHE A 28 5.15 6.08 -2.72
CA PHE A 28 5.16 4.70 -2.24
C PHE A 28 6.43 3.95 -2.67
N TRP A 29 6.80 4.03 -3.95
CA TRP A 29 8.02 3.38 -4.45
C TRP A 29 9.32 4.07 -4.01
N THR A 30 9.30 5.35 -3.64
CA THR A 30 10.49 5.96 -2.99
C THR A 30 10.79 5.36 -1.61
N ILE A 31 9.75 4.95 -0.87
CA ILE A 31 9.85 4.33 0.47
C ILE A 31 10.29 2.87 0.35
N PHE A 32 9.61 2.11 -0.53
CA PHE A 32 9.69 0.66 -0.59
C PHE A 32 10.64 0.11 -1.67
N GLY A 33 11.22 0.98 -2.51
CA GLY A 33 12.02 0.60 -3.68
C GLY A 33 11.21 0.59 -4.97
N GLN A 34 11.82 0.27 -6.11
CA GLN A 34 11.09 0.26 -7.39
C GLN A 34 10.34 -1.07 -7.59
N PRO A 35 9.25 -1.07 -8.39
CA PRO A 35 8.60 -2.32 -8.82
C PRO A 35 9.62 -3.19 -9.57
N GLY A 36 10.14 -4.23 -8.91
CA GLY A 36 11.16 -5.14 -9.43
C GLY A 36 12.49 -5.13 -8.67
N VAL A 37 12.78 -4.09 -7.88
CA VAL A 37 13.91 -4.06 -6.92
C VAL A 37 13.42 -3.47 -5.59
N PRO A 38 12.61 -4.23 -4.83
CA PRO A 38 12.11 -3.77 -3.55
C PRO A 38 13.27 -3.63 -2.57
N ARG A 39 13.40 -2.49 -1.89
CA ARG A 39 14.42 -2.31 -0.85
C ARG A 39 13.91 -2.98 0.42
N ASN A 40 14.62 -4.02 0.88
CA ASN A 40 14.37 -4.73 2.14
C ASN A 40 12.99 -5.43 2.27
N THR A 41 12.27 -5.63 1.17
CA THR A 41 10.95 -6.26 1.18
C THR A 41 10.91 -7.48 0.27
N GLY A 42 10.19 -8.53 0.68
CA GLY A 42 10.22 -9.86 0.05
C GLY A 42 9.45 -9.96 -1.26
N GLY A 43 9.25 -8.83 -1.96
CA GLY A 43 8.35 -8.69 -3.10
C GLY A 43 7.12 -7.90 -2.71
N ILE A 44 7.21 -6.57 -2.76
CA ILE A 44 6.04 -5.70 -2.66
C ILE A 44 5.26 -5.72 -3.95
N GLN A 45 3.95 -5.92 -3.84
CA GLN A 45 3.03 -5.87 -4.97
C GLN A 45 1.83 -5.00 -4.64
N ILE A 46 1.64 -3.91 -5.39
CA ILE A 46 0.41 -3.12 -5.29
C ILE A 46 -0.76 -3.95 -5.84
N ILE A 47 -1.80 -4.09 -5.04
CA ILE A 47 -3.03 -4.85 -5.36
C ILE A 47 -4.12 -3.90 -5.84
N SER A 48 -4.31 -2.77 -5.16
CA SER A 48 -5.32 -1.78 -5.56
C SER A 48 -4.96 -0.37 -5.09
N ILE A 49 -5.43 0.62 -5.85
CA ILE A 49 -5.31 2.03 -5.52
C ILE A 49 -6.69 2.67 -5.69
N GLY A 50 -7.21 3.31 -4.66
CA GLY A 50 -8.56 3.87 -4.69
C GLY A 50 -8.79 4.91 -3.60
N PRO A 51 -9.97 5.55 -3.56
CA PRO A 51 -10.36 6.40 -2.45
C PRO A 51 -10.45 5.56 -1.16
N ALA A 52 -10.10 6.14 -0.01
CA ALA A 52 -10.45 5.54 1.28
C ALA A 52 -11.97 5.64 1.45
N THR A 53 -12.68 4.51 1.49
CA THR A 53 -14.15 4.49 1.40
C THR A 53 -14.87 4.33 2.75
N ASP A 54 -14.17 4.09 3.87
CA ASP A 54 -14.82 3.95 5.18
C ASP A 54 -13.88 4.36 6.34
N GLU A 55 -14.43 4.88 7.45
CA GLU A 55 -13.69 5.24 8.68
C GLU A 55 -12.96 4.03 9.28
N ARG A 56 -13.38 2.81 8.94
CA ARG A 56 -12.69 1.55 9.30
C ARG A 56 -11.30 1.38 8.66
N ASP A 57 -10.99 2.14 7.60
CA ASP A 57 -9.66 2.22 7.01
C ASP A 57 -8.72 3.17 7.77
N THR A 58 -9.28 4.10 8.58
CA THR A 58 -8.48 5.11 9.32
C THR A 58 -7.92 4.61 10.65
N GLY A 59 -8.28 3.40 11.08
CA GLY A 59 -7.88 2.85 12.37
C GLY A 59 -7.62 1.35 12.31
N GLY A 60 -6.40 0.95 11.91
CA GLY A 60 -5.87 -0.36 12.28
C GLY A 60 -5.07 -1.06 11.18
N PHE A 61 -3.85 -1.46 11.54
CA PHE A 61 -3.14 -2.54 10.87
C PHE A 61 -4.02 -3.80 10.88
N SER A 62 -4.74 -4.06 9.80
CA SER A 62 -5.44 -5.32 9.60
C SER A 62 -4.59 -6.20 8.68
N THR A 63 -3.67 -6.96 9.28
CA THR A 63 -2.99 -8.07 8.61
C THR A 63 -4.01 -9.20 8.40
N GLY A 64 -4.69 -9.16 7.26
CA GLY A 64 -5.50 -10.28 6.80
C GLY A 64 -4.61 -11.30 6.08
N LYS A 65 -4.47 -12.50 6.64
CA LYS A 65 -3.94 -13.64 5.87
C LYS A 65 -4.85 -13.90 4.69
N VAL A 66 -4.29 -13.86 3.48
CA VAL A 66 -4.97 -14.38 2.29
C VAL A 66 -5.01 -15.90 2.43
N ALA A 67 -6.21 -16.46 2.49
CA ALA A 67 -6.46 -17.90 2.38
C ALA A 67 -6.37 -18.35 0.92
#